data_AF-A0A2V6SPC9-F1
#
_entry.id   AF-A0A2V6SPC9-F1
#
_cell.length_a   1.000
_cell.length_b   1.000
_cell.length_c   1.000
_cell.angle_alpha   90.00
_cell.angle_beta   90.00
_cell.angle_gamma   90.00
#
_symmetry.space_group_name_H-M   'P 1'
#
loop_
_entity.id
_entity.type
_entity.pdbx_description
1 polymer ?
#
loop_
_entity_poly.entity_id
_entity_poly.type
_entity_poly.pdbx_seq_one_letter_code
_entity_poly.pdbx_strand_id
1 'polypeptide(L)'
;MRTYLSWRKGHLAEVKGEVVREQPLTVYVNGERFVTLLSTPQQLDSLVVGYLWLEKVITDVAEIRRLTVSEVDGRAEVELAQAVELPKERILTSGCGGGITFRIDPRLFPRVTSPLRVEPERLFERMKELYLRAVGYRASRGIHGAALADPDRILFLAEDVGRHNAVD
;
A
#
# COMPACT_ATOMS: atom_id res chain seq x y z
N MET A 1 15.37 -2.47 -14.67
CA MET A 1 16.01 -1.47 -15.55
C MET A 1 15.33 -1.35 -16.91
N ARG A 2 15.03 -0.11 -17.34
CA ARG A 2 14.46 0.24 -18.66
C ARG A 2 15.39 1.25 -19.35
N THR A 3 15.34 1.29 -20.69
CA THR A 3 16.00 2.32 -21.50
C THR A 3 14.97 3.36 -21.92
N TYR A 4 15.27 4.65 -21.76
CA TYR A 4 14.41 5.75 -22.18
C TYR A 4 15.24 6.96 -22.60
N LEU A 5 14.62 7.88 -23.35
CA LEU A 5 15.25 9.12 -23.78
C LEU A 5 15.04 10.22 -22.72
N SER A 6 16.12 10.89 -22.31
CA SER A 6 16.08 12.06 -21.43
C SER A 6 16.40 13.33 -22.23
N TRP A 7 15.51 14.32 -22.15
CA TRP A 7 15.75 15.67 -22.68
C TRP A 7 16.06 16.64 -21.54
N ARG A 8 17.27 17.18 -21.48
CA ARG A 8 17.68 18.16 -20.45
C ARG A 8 18.52 19.26 -21.07
N LYS A 9 18.17 20.52 -20.82
CA LYS A 9 18.93 21.70 -21.29
C LYS A 9 19.31 21.62 -22.78
N GLY A 10 18.37 21.24 -23.65
CA GLY A 10 18.61 21.16 -25.10
C GLY A 10 19.34 19.90 -25.58
N HIS A 11 19.66 18.95 -24.70
CA HIS A 11 20.37 17.73 -25.04
C HIS A 11 19.46 16.51 -24.89
N LEU A 12 19.42 15.68 -25.94
CA LEU A 12 18.77 14.36 -25.94
C LEU A 12 19.84 13.30 -25.65
N ALA A 13 19.59 12.44 -24.67
CA ALA A 13 20.45 11.30 -24.39
C ALA A 13 19.62 10.04 -24.11
N GLU A 14 20.09 8.89 -24.59
CA GLU A 14 19.59 7.61 -24.13
C GLU A 14 20.15 7.30 -22.74
N VAL A 15 19.27 6.98 -21.80
CA VAL A 15 19.64 6.65 -20.43
C VAL A 15 19.00 5.33 -20.01
N LYS A 16 19.65 4.65 -19.07
CA LYS A 16 19.12 3.46 -18.41
C LYS A 16 18.80 3.81 -16.96
N GLY A 17 17.62 3.41 -16.49
CA GLY A 17 17.18 3.68 -15.13
C GLY A 17 16.15 2.66 -14.65
N GLU A 18 15.93 2.61 -13.35
CA GLU A 18 14.81 1.88 -12.78
C GLU A 18 13.52 2.67 -12.97
N VAL A 19 12.47 1.96 -13.36
CA VAL A 19 11.12 2.50 -13.53
C VAL A 19 10.22 1.66 -12.65
N VAL A 20 9.43 2.32 -11.81
CA VAL A 20 8.47 1.65 -10.92
C VAL A 20 7.52 0.81 -11.76
N ARG A 21 7.28 -0.42 -11.31
CA ARG A 21 6.24 -1.27 -11.89
C ARG A 21 4.93 -0.99 -11.19
N GLU A 22 3.90 -0.72 -11.97
CA GLU A 22 2.51 -0.65 -11.53
C GLU A 22 1.73 -1.71 -12.30
N GLN A 23 0.88 -2.46 -11.59
CA GLN A 23 0.03 -3.48 -12.18
C GLN A 23 -1.33 -3.55 -11.49
N PRO A 24 -2.38 -4.03 -12.18
CA PRO A 24 -3.65 -4.32 -11.53
C PRO A 24 -3.51 -5.51 -10.56
N LEU A 25 -4.11 -5.37 -9.38
CA LEU A 25 -4.35 -6.42 -8.39
C LEU A 25 -5.86 -6.52 -8.17
N THR A 26 -6.48 -7.59 -8.65
CA THR A 26 -7.91 -7.84 -8.44
C THR A 26 -8.12 -8.72 -7.22
N VAL A 27 -8.83 -8.20 -6.23
CA VAL A 27 -9.14 -8.87 -4.97
C VAL A 27 -10.52 -9.49 -5.04
N TYR A 28 -10.58 -10.78 -4.69
CA TYR A 28 -11.80 -11.56 -4.55
C TYR A 28 -11.98 -11.94 -3.09
N VAL A 29 -13.21 -11.81 -2.57
CA VAL A 29 -13.57 -12.18 -1.21
C VAL A 29 -14.70 -13.19 -1.29
N ASN A 30 -14.50 -14.39 -0.74
CA ASN A 30 -15.45 -15.51 -0.82
C ASN A 30 -15.94 -15.79 -2.25
N GLY A 31 -15.07 -15.62 -3.24
CA GLY A 31 -15.38 -15.81 -4.67
C GLY A 31 -16.05 -14.63 -5.38
N GLU A 32 -16.47 -13.59 -4.66
CA GLU A 32 -17.01 -12.36 -5.24
C GLU A 32 -15.89 -11.36 -5.53
N ARG A 33 -15.89 -10.77 -6.74
CA ARG A 33 -14.91 -9.73 -7.11
C ARG A 33 -15.21 -8.46 -6.31
N PHE A 34 -14.26 -8.02 -5.48
CA PHE A 34 -14.43 -6.85 -4.64
C PHE A 34 -13.89 -5.57 -5.29
N VAL A 35 -12.59 -5.55 -5.60
CA VAL A 35 -11.90 -4.35 -6.11
C VAL A 35 -10.73 -4.73 -7.01
N THR A 36 -10.34 -3.82 -7.90
CA THR A 36 -9.04 -3.86 -8.58
C THR A 36 -8.24 -2.62 -8.18
N LEU A 37 -7.08 -2.84 -7.58
CA LEU A 37 -6.13 -1.80 -7.18
C LEU A 37 -5.01 -1.72 -8.22
N LEU A 38 -4.52 -0.54 -8.55
CA LEU A 38 -3.20 -0.42 -9.18
C LEU A 38 -2.16 -0.39 -8.07
N SER A 39 -1.19 -1.30 -8.13
CA SER A 39 -0.19 -1.51 -7.08
C SER A 39 1.17 -1.89 -7.66
N THR A 40 2.21 -1.68 -6.86
CA THR A 40 3.52 -2.25 -7.07
C THR A 40 3.50 -3.73 -6.68
N PRO A 41 4.06 -4.66 -7.50
CA PRO A 41 4.03 -6.11 -7.20
C PRO A 41 5.04 -6.47 -6.11
N GLN A 42 4.79 -6.04 -4.88
CA GLN A 42 5.54 -6.34 -3.67
C GLN A 42 4.57 -6.33 -2.49
N GLN A 43 4.75 -7.24 -1.53
CA GLN A 43 3.99 -7.25 -0.26
C GLN A 43 2.47 -7.19 -0.46
N LEU A 44 1.99 -7.83 -1.54
CA LEU A 44 0.59 -7.78 -1.95
C LEU A 44 -0.35 -8.45 -0.94
N ASP A 45 0.16 -9.39 -0.15
CA ASP A 45 -0.56 -9.98 0.97
C ASP A 45 -0.90 -8.95 2.05
N SER A 46 0.07 -8.12 2.42
CA SER A 46 -0.08 -7.04 3.39
C SER A 46 -1.09 -6.01 2.87
N LEU A 47 -0.92 -5.57 1.62
CA LEU A 47 -1.84 -4.65 0.93
C LEU A 47 -3.28 -5.17 0.96
N VAL A 48 -3.51 -6.44 0.66
CA VAL A 48 -4.85 -7.03 0.66
C VAL A 48 -5.45 -7.01 2.06
N VAL A 49 -4.70 -7.40 3.08
CA VAL A 49 -5.19 -7.41 4.47
C VAL A 49 -5.49 -6.00 4.96
N GLY A 50 -4.58 -5.05 4.74
CA GLY A 50 -4.76 -3.65 5.11
C GLY A 50 -5.97 -3.02 4.44
N TYR A 51 -6.12 -3.23 3.14
CA TYR A 51 -7.26 -2.72 2.38
C TYR A 51 -8.59 -3.29 2.91
N LEU A 52 -8.67 -4.60 3.16
CA LEU A 52 -9.89 -5.22 3.71
C LEU A 52 -10.23 -4.69 5.11
N TRP A 53 -9.21 -4.40 5.93
CA TRP A 53 -9.40 -3.84 7.27
C TRP A 53 -9.84 -2.37 7.22
N LEU A 54 -9.24 -1.58 6.33
CA LEU A 54 -9.57 -0.16 6.13
C LEU A 54 -11.01 -0.02 5.62
N GLU A 55 -11.43 -0.89 4.70
CA GLU A 55 -12.79 -0.89 4.15
C GLU A 55 -13.82 -1.59 5.05
N LYS A 56 -13.40 -2.08 6.22
CA LYS A 56 -14.24 -2.82 7.20
C LYS A 56 -14.94 -4.03 6.60
N VAL A 57 -14.27 -4.69 5.65
CA VAL A 57 -14.63 -6.04 5.21
C VAL A 57 -14.23 -7.07 6.27
N ILE A 58 -13.14 -6.80 6.98
CA ILE A 58 -12.72 -7.50 8.19
C ILE A 58 -12.48 -6.51 9.33
N THR A 59 -12.59 -6.98 10.56
CA THR A 59 -12.22 -6.23 11.77
C THR A 59 -11.00 -6.83 12.47
N ASP A 60 -10.76 -8.12 12.26
CA ASP A 60 -9.63 -8.88 12.77
C ASP A 60 -9.03 -9.77 11.67
N VAL A 61 -7.70 -9.94 11.67
CA VAL A 61 -7.00 -10.80 10.71
C VAL A 61 -7.39 -12.28 10.86
N ALA A 62 -7.81 -12.71 12.06
CA ALA A 62 -8.29 -14.06 12.34
C ALA A 62 -9.57 -14.40 11.58
N GLU A 63 -10.27 -13.42 11.02
CA GLU A 63 -11.42 -13.65 10.13
C GLU A 63 -10.99 -14.22 8.77
N ILE A 64 -9.71 -14.11 8.38
CA ILE A 64 -9.19 -14.67 7.13
C ILE A 64 -8.80 -16.14 7.37
N ARG A 65 -9.52 -17.07 6.74
CA ARG A 65 -9.17 -18.51 6.72
C ARG A 65 -8.03 -18.80 5.76
N ARG A 66 -8.05 -18.15 4.60
CA ARG A 66 -7.04 -18.34 3.55
C ARG A 66 -6.88 -17.05 2.74
N LEU A 67 -5.63 -16.71 2.45
CA LEU A 67 -5.26 -15.68 1.50
C LEU A 67 -4.28 -16.29 0.50
N THR A 68 -4.63 -16.25 -0.78
CA THR A 68 -3.74 -16.64 -1.87
C THR A 68 -3.53 -15.45 -2.78
N VAL A 69 -2.27 -15.09 -3.04
CA VAL A 69 -1.93 -13.97 -3.93
C VAL A 69 -1.01 -14.46 -5.05
N SER A 70 -1.37 -14.12 -6.29
CA SER A 70 -0.54 -14.29 -7.47
C SER A 70 -0.02 -12.93 -7.92
N GLU A 71 1.27 -12.68 -7.70
CA GLU A 71 1.95 -11.48 -8.21
C GLU A 71 2.00 -11.45 -9.74
N VAL A 72 2.03 -12.62 -10.39
CA VAL A 72 2.09 -12.74 -11.85
C VAL A 72 0.75 -12.38 -12.49
N ASP A 73 -0.33 -12.92 -11.94
CA ASP A 73 -1.68 -12.73 -12.49
C ASP A 73 -2.34 -11.44 -11.98
N GLY A 74 -1.77 -10.81 -10.95
CA GLY A 74 -2.38 -9.66 -10.30
C GLY A 74 -3.72 -10.05 -9.67
N ARG A 75 -3.75 -11.16 -8.92
CA ARG A 75 -4.98 -11.72 -8.35
C ARG A 75 -4.78 -12.07 -6.87
N ALA A 76 -5.72 -11.66 -6.03
CA ALA A 76 -5.81 -12.09 -4.64
C ALA A 76 -7.16 -12.78 -4.38
N GLU A 77 -7.13 -13.91 -3.70
CA GLU A 77 -8.29 -14.71 -3.29
C GLU A 77 -8.30 -14.79 -1.77
N VAL A 78 -9.33 -14.21 -1.16
CA VAL A 78 -9.53 -14.17 0.29
C VAL A 78 -10.73 -15.04 0.62
N GLU A 79 -10.52 -16.05 1.47
CA GLU A 79 -11.61 -16.82 2.09
C GLU A 79 -11.77 -16.36 3.53
N LEU A 80 -12.94 -15.83 3.87
CA LEU A 80 -13.27 -15.39 5.21
C LEU A 80 -14.01 -16.45 6.01
N ALA A 81 -13.97 -16.29 7.33
CA ALA A 81 -14.60 -17.19 8.28
C ALA A 81 -16.13 -17.19 8.15
N GLN A 82 -16.68 -16.04 7.79
CA GLN A 82 -18.11 -15.81 7.67
C GLN A 82 -18.41 -15.14 6.32
N ALA A 83 -19.66 -15.28 5.86
CA ALA A 83 -20.13 -14.48 4.74
C ALA A 83 -20.21 -13.01 5.17
N VAL A 84 -19.70 -12.12 4.33
CA VAL A 84 -19.74 -10.67 4.53
C VAL A 84 -20.45 -10.04 3.35
N GLU A 85 -21.26 -9.03 3.62
CA GLU A 85 -21.80 -8.19 2.56
C GLU A 85 -20.73 -7.17 2.16
N LEU A 86 -20.20 -7.32 0.94
CA LEU A 86 -19.20 -6.39 0.42
C LEU A 86 -19.81 -5.02 0.17
N PRO A 87 -19.14 -3.93 0.54
CA PRO A 87 -19.65 -2.60 0.28
C PRO A 87 -19.61 -2.31 -1.22
N LYS A 88 -20.69 -1.74 -1.75
CA LYS A 88 -20.89 -1.51 -3.19
C LYS A 88 -20.82 -0.04 -3.58
N GLU A 89 -21.07 0.86 -2.64
CA GLU A 89 -21.06 2.30 -2.87
C GLU A 89 -19.63 2.84 -2.88
N ARG A 90 -19.17 3.23 -4.08
CA ARG A 90 -17.83 3.75 -4.28
C ARG A 90 -17.80 5.26 -4.06
N ILE A 91 -16.87 5.70 -3.23
CA ILE A 91 -16.59 7.11 -2.98
C ILE A 91 -15.31 7.46 -3.72
N LEU A 92 -15.41 8.39 -4.67
CA LEU A 92 -14.27 8.93 -5.39
C LEU A 92 -13.61 10.02 -4.54
N THR A 93 -12.35 9.79 -4.16
CA THR A 93 -11.56 10.76 -3.40
C THR A 93 -10.88 11.77 -4.33
N SER A 94 -10.58 12.96 -3.81
CA SER A 94 -10.00 14.08 -4.58
C SER A 94 -8.51 13.90 -4.96
N GLY A 95 -7.94 12.71 -4.82
CA GLY A 95 -6.55 12.43 -5.17
C GLY A 95 -6.32 12.39 -6.70
N CYS A 96 -5.10 12.66 -7.15
CA CYS A 96 -4.73 12.69 -8.58
C CYS A 96 -5.03 11.39 -9.36
N GLY A 97 -5.22 10.25 -8.68
CA GLY A 97 -5.60 8.97 -9.29
C GLY A 97 -7.08 8.58 -9.10
N GLY A 98 -7.92 9.44 -8.53
CA GLY A 98 -9.32 9.12 -8.24
C GLY A 98 -9.47 7.92 -7.31
N GLY A 99 -8.66 7.89 -6.23
CA GLY A 99 -8.64 6.79 -5.27
C GLY A 99 -10.04 6.48 -4.75
N ILE A 100 -10.34 5.21 -4.55
CA ILE A 100 -11.68 4.74 -4.23
C ILE A 100 -11.65 4.18 -2.84
N THR A 101 -12.60 4.63 -2.03
CA THR A 101 -12.92 4.02 -0.76
C THR A 101 -14.41 3.74 -0.72
N PHE A 102 -14.82 2.83 0.13
CA PHE A 102 -16.21 2.54 0.41
C PHE A 102 -16.63 3.03 1.80
N ARG A 103 -15.68 3.59 2.58
CA ARG A 103 -15.88 4.05 3.95
C ARG A 103 -15.11 5.35 4.23
N ILE A 104 -15.83 6.40 4.64
CA ILE A 104 -15.21 7.66 5.12
C ILE A 104 -15.62 8.03 6.54
N ASP A 105 -16.20 7.09 7.30
CA ASP A 105 -16.71 7.35 8.64
C ASP A 105 -15.62 7.13 9.69
N PRO A 106 -15.07 8.20 10.30
CA PRO A 106 -14.03 8.07 11.32
C PRO A 106 -14.51 7.32 12.57
N ARG A 107 -15.83 7.20 12.80
CA ARG A 107 -16.39 6.44 13.93
C ARG A 107 -16.15 4.93 13.80
N LEU A 108 -15.82 4.44 12.61
CA LEU A 108 -15.45 3.04 12.37
C LEU A 108 -14.06 2.69 12.91
N PHE A 109 -13.27 3.70 13.28
CA PHE A 109 -11.91 3.53 13.77
C PHE A 109 -11.82 4.05 15.21
N PRO A 110 -11.78 3.16 16.20
CA PRO A 110 -11.70 3.57 17.59
C PRO A 110 -10.40 4.35 17.84
N ARG A 111 -10.49 5.35 18.71
CA ARG A 111 -9.33 6.15 19.11
C ARG A 111 -8.30 5.27 19.81
N VAL A 112 -7.09 5.22 19.25
CA VAL A 112 -5.97 4.55 19.91
C VAL A 112 -5.51 5.38 21.11
N THR A 113 -5.46 4.75 22.28
CA THR A 113 -4.84 5.32 23.48
C THR A 113 -3.52 4.60 23.71
N SER A 114 -2.41 5.36 23.73
CA SER A 114 -1.07 4.80 23.89
C SER A 114 -0.23 5.62 24.88
N PRO A 115 0.52 4.97 25.78
CA PRO A 115 1.48 5.66 26.63
C PRO A 115 2.76 6.04 25.88
N LEU A 116 2.94 5.61 24.62
CA LEU A 116 4.14 5.87 23.84
C LEU A 116 4.43 7.38 23.77
N ARG A 117 5.68 7.72 24.02
CA ARG A 117 6.26 9.05 23.81
C ARG A 117 7.55 8.84 23.01
N VAL A 118 7.75 9.70 22.02
CA VAL A 118 8.90 9.64 21.12
C VAL A 118 9.55 11.01 21.10
N GLU A 119 10.85 11.05 21.40
CA GLU A 119 11.63 12.29 21.29
C GLU A 119 11.74 12.70 19.81
N PRO A 120 11.64 14.00 19.48
CA PRO A 120 11.75 14.48 18.11
C PRO A 120 12.98 13.96 17.36
N GLU A 121 14.13 13.87 18.04
CA GLU A 121 15.39 13.37 17.47
C GLU A 121 15.24 11.92 16.99
N ARG A 122 14.57 11.07 17.78
CA ARG A 122 14.29 9.69 17.39
C ARG A 122 13.39 9.64 16.17
N LEU A 123 12.37 10.48 16.09
CA LEU A 123 11.50 10.57 14.91
C LEU A 123 12.31 10.90 13.64
N PHE A 124 13.22 11.88 13.71
CA PHE A 124 14.08 12.22 12.57
C PHE A 124 15.05 11.10 12.21
N GLU A 125 15.57 10.36 13.19
CA GLU A 125 16.38 9.15 12.94
C GLU A 125 15.56 8.07 12.23
N ARG A 126 14.31 7.81 12.64
CA ARG A 126 13.43 6.86 11.94
C ARG A 126 13.13 7.30 10.50
N MET A 127 12.90 8.59 10.26
CA MET A 127 12.69 9.11 8.91
C MET A 127 13.94 8.95 8.01
N LYS A 128 15.13 9.18 8.56
CA LYS A 128 16.39 8.91 7.85
C LYS A 128 16.53 7.42 7.54
N GLU A 129 16.21 6.54 8.49
CA GLU A 129 16.25 5.10 8.27
C GLU A 129 15.26 4.66 7.18
N LEU A 130 14.03 5.18 7.19
CA LEU A 130 13.03 4.93 6.15
C LEU A 130 13.59 5.31 4.77
N TYR A 131 14.13 6.52 4.65
CA TYR A 131 14.74 6.97 3.39
C TYR A 131 15.86 6.03 2.92
N LEU A 132 16.75 5.59 3.82
CA LEU A 132 17.87 4.71 3.47
C LEU A 132 17.42 3.30 3.08
N ARG A 133 16.38 2.76 3.74
CA ARG A 133 15.84 1.41 3.53
C ARG A 133 14.83 1.31 2.39
N ALA A 134 14.24 2.41 1.94
CA ALA A 134 13.31 2.46 0.80
C ALA A 134 14.06 2.31 -0.53
N VAL A 135 14.32 1.05 -0.93
CA VAL A 135 15.14 0.72 -2.10
C VAL A 135 14.46 1.18 -3.38
N GLY A 136 13.16 0.91 -3.53
CA GLY A 136 12.37 1.30 -4.70
C GLY A 136 12.33 2.81 -4.87
N TYR A 137 12.15 3.55 -3.78
CA TYR A 137 12.18 5.00 -3.74
C TYR A 137 13.53 5.56 -4.16
N ARG A 138 14.62 5.05 -3.58
CA ARG A 138 15.97 5.53 -3.90
C ARG A 138 16.35 5.24 -5.35
N ALA A 139 15.88 4.12 -5.90
CA ALA A 139 16.16 3.73 -7.28
C ALA A 139 15.38 4.55 -8.32
N SER A 140 14.10 4.85 -8.06
CA SER A 140 13.18 5.38 -9.08
C SER A 140 12.63 6.78 -8.77
N ARG A 141 12.52 7.14 -7.47
CA ARG A 141 11.84 8.34 -6.95
C ARG A 141 10.38 8.50 -7.36
N GLY A 142 9.76 7.44 -7.92
CA GLY A 142 8.40 7.45 -8.44
C GLY A 142 7.43 6.59 -7.63
N ILE A 143 7.77 6.27 -6.38
CA ILE A 143 7.02 5.39 -5.48
C ILE A 143 6.90 6.07 -4.11
N HIS A 144 5.99 5.62 -3.26
CA HIS A 144 5.90 6.03 -1.86
C HIS A 144 6.46 4.95 -0.95
N GLY A 145 6.91 5.34 0.24
CA GLY A 145 7.29 4.41 1.30
C GLY A 145 6.57 4.76 2.60
N ALA A 146 6.07 3.76 3.31
CA ALA A 146 5.56 3.91 4.67
C ALA A 146 6.31 2.95 5.61
N ALA A 147 6.39 3.32 6.88
CA ALA A 147 7.03 2.47 7.88
C ALA A 147 6.25 2.46 9.19
N LEU A 148 6.12 1.26 9.76
CA LEU A 148 5.80 1.06 11.16
C LEU A 148 7.12 1.03 11.94
N ALA A 149 7.24 1.86 12.97
CA ALA A 149 8.46 1.98 13.76
C ALA A 149 8.15 2.12 15.25
N ASP A 150 9.04 1.58 16.07
CA ASP A 150 9.17 1.95 17.48
C ASP A 150 10.25 3.05 17.63
N PRO A 151 10.53 3.57 18.83
CA PRO A 151 11.56 4.60 19.02
C PRO A 151 12.97 4.19 18.57
N ASP A 152 13.26 2.89 18.53
CA ASP A 152 14.59 2.35 18.34
C ASP A 152 14.83 1.89 16.90
N ARG A 153 13.79 1.40 16.20
CA ARG A 153 13.91 0.77 14.86
C ARG A 153 12.64 0.82 14.03
N ILE A 154 12.80 0.63 12.72
CA ILE A 154 11.69 0.32 11.82
C ILE A 154 11.36 -1.17 11.92
N LEU A 155 10.11 -1.45 12.29
CA LEU A 155 9.52 -2.78 12.43
C LEU A 155 9.05 -3.34 11.08
N PHE A 156 8.46 -2.48 10.25
CA PHE A 156 7.96 -2.85 8.93
C PHE A 156 8.08 -1.66 7.98
N LEU A 157 8.36 -1.94 6.70
CA LEU A 157 8.44 -0.96 5.64
C LEU A 157 7.73 -1.53 4.42
N ALA A 158 6.88 -0.72 3.80
CA ALA A 158 6.23 -1.04 2.54
C ALA A 158 6.47 0.08 1.52
N GLU A 159 6.60 -0.29 0.25
CA GLU A 159 6.72 0.65 -0.86
C GLU A 159 5.65 0.35 -1.91
N ASP A 160 4.91 1.38 -2.33
CA ASP A 160 3.93 1.27 -3.41
C ASP A 160 3.77 2.58 -4.18
N VAL A 161 3.44 2.49 -5.47
CA VAL A 161 3.21 3.66 -6.34
C VAL A 161 2.07 4.53 -5.81
N GLY A 162 1.10 3.92 -5.13
CA GLY A 162 0.04 4.57 -4.38
C GLY A 162 0.42 4.75 -2.92
N ARG A 163 0.40 5.99 -2.42
CA ARG A 163 0.67 6.28 -0.99
C ARG A 163 -0.28 5.58 -0.01
N HIS A 164 -1.53 5.30 -0.43
CA HIS A 164 -2.50 4.60 0.43
C HIS A 164 -2.15 3.12 0.50
N ASN A 165 -1.87 2.49 -0.65
CA ASN A 165 -1.38 1.12 -0.71
C ASN A 165 -0.07 0.92 0.06
N ALA A 166 0.78 1.94 0.17
CA ALA A 166 2.00 1.85 0.97
C ALA A 166 1.69 1.79 2.49
N VAL A 167 0.55 2.34 2.92
CA VAL A 167 0.09 2.34 4.32
C VAL A 167 -0.74 1.10 4.63
N ASP A 168 -1.56 0.65 3.68
CA ASP A 168 -2.35 -0.59 3.74
C ASP A 168 -1.43 -1.82 3.80
#